data_AF-A0AAV5MLU5-F1
#
_entry.id   AF-A0AAV5MLU5-F1
#
_cell.length_a   1.000
_cell.length_b   1.000
_cell.length_c   1.000
_cell.angle_alpha   90.00
_cell.angle_beta   90.00
_cell.angle_gamma   90.00
#
_symmetry.space_group_name_H-M   'P 1'
#
loop_
_entity.id
_entity.type
_entity.pdbx_description
1 polymer ?
#
loop_
_entity_poly.entity_id
_entity_poly.type
_entity_poly.pdbx_seq_one_letter_code
_entity_poly.pdbx_strand_id
1 'polypeptide(L)'
;MRKEITALEQNGSWTLESLPPGKRAMNFKRVYKIKCKQDGTIKRYKARLVAKDFTQIEGLDYHKTFAHVAKLVTVRVLLLVASMIMTLKKEGKGMETALLS
;
A
#
# COMPACT_ATOMS: atom_id res chain seq x y z
N MET A 1 11.46 23.03 -6.14
CA MET A 1 10.70 22.93 -7.39
C MET A 1 11.57 22.39 -8.52
N ARG A 2 12.41 23.18 -9.22
CA ARG A 2 13.21 22.67 -10.36
C ARG A 2 14.06 21.44 -10.01
N LYS A 3 14.81 21.48 -8.90
CA LYS A 3 15.61 20.35 -8.41
C LYS A 3 14.81 19.07 -8.13
N GLU A 4 13.55 19.20 -7.69
CA GLU A 4 12.69 18.04 -7.44
C GLU A 4 12.12 17.48 -8.75
N ILE A 5 11.77 18.34 -9.71
CA ILE A 5 11.32 17.91 -11.05
C ILE A 5 12.43 17.16 -11.77
N THR A 6 13.65 17.71 -11.79
CA THR A 6 14.81 17.07 -12.42
C THR A 6 15.13 15.71 -11.77
N ALA A 7 15.02 15.58 -10.44
CA ALA A 7 15.22 14.30 -9.77
C ALA A 7 14.13 13.27 -10.15
N LEU A 8 12.89 13.72 -10.35
CA LEU A 8 11.81 12.84 -10.81
C LEU A 8 12.02 12.39 -12.27
N GLU A 9 12.49 13.28 -13.14
CA GLU A 9 12.84 12.96 -14.54
C GLU A 9 13.99 11.93 -14.59
N GLN A 10 15.02 12.12 -13.76
CA GLN A 10 16.16 11.19 -13.65
C GLN A 10 15.77 9.79 -13.16
N ASN A 11 14.77 9.70 -12.28
CA ASN A 11 14.31 8.41 -11.76
C ASN A 11 13.45 7.61 -12.74
N GLY A 12 13.01 8.21 -13.86
CA GLY A 12 12.19 7.52 -14.88
C GLY A 12 10.89 6.92 -14.36
N SER A 13 10.41 7.35 -13.17
CA SER A 13 9.32 6.69 -12.45
C SER A 13 7.93 7.18 -12.85
N TRP A 14 7.84 8.08 -13.83
CA TRP A 14 6.58 8.68 -14.29
C TRP A 14 6.67 9.05 -15.77
N THR A 15 5.53 8.98 -16.45
CA THR A 15 5.33 9.48 -17.81
C THR A 15 4.15 10.44 -17.79
N LEU A 16 4.24 11.51 -18.58
CA LEU A 16 3.12 12.43 -18.76
C LEU A 16 2.21 11.87 -19.85
N GLU A 17 0.95 11.58 -19.51
CA GLU A 17 -0.04 11.07 -20.45
C GLU A 17 -1.27 11.99 -20.48
N SER A 18 -1.86 12.16 -21.65
CA SER A 18 -3.12 12.87 -21.80
C SER A 18 -4.26 12.09 -21.15
N LEU A 19 -5.26 12.81 -20.61
CA LEU A 19 -6.44 12.18 -20.04
C LEU A 19 -7.20 11.39 -21.13
N PRO A 20 -7.39 10.07 -20.99
CA PRO A 20 -8.08 9.28 -22.00
C PRO A 20 -9.55 9.71 -22.15
N PRO A 21 -10.12 9.58 -23.36
CA PRO A 21 -11.48 10.03 -23.65
C PRO A 21 -12.50 9.35 -22.73
N GLY A 22 -13.45 10.13 -22.22
CA GLY A 22 -14.48 9.66 -21.30
C GLY A 22 -14.05 9.52 -19.84
N LYS A 23 -12.78 9.77 -19.50
CA LYS A 23 -12.32 9.82 -18.10
C LYS A 23 -12.27 11.25 -17.58
N ARG A 24 -12.50 11.42 -16.28
CA ARG A 24 -12.33 12.70 -15.58
C ARG A 24 -11.00 12.70 -14.83
N ALA A 25 -10.30 13.82 -14.87
CA ALA A 25 -9.09 14.00 -14.08
C ALA A 25 -9.45 13.93 -12.59
N MET A 26 -8.67 13.18 -11.81
CA MET A 26 -8.88 13.10 -10.37
C MET A 26 -8.53 14.44 -9.72
N ASN A 27 -9.42 14.90 -8.84
CA ASN A 27 -9.15 16.09 -8.05
C ASN A 27 -7.97 15.83 -7.10
N PHE A 28 -7.07 16.80 -6.97
CA PHE A 28 -5.96 16.72 -6.02
C PHE A 28 -5.98 17.90 -5.05
N LYS A 29 -5.35 17.70 -3.89
CA LYS A 29 -5.06 18.74 -2.90
C LYS A 29 -3.55 18.93 -2.79
N ARG A 30 -3.08 20.18 -2.86
CA ARG A 30 -1.70 20.53 -2.56
C ARG A 30 -1.57 20.81 -1.07
N VAL A 31 -0.66 20.10 -0.41
CA VAL A 31 -0.35 20.29 1.01
C VAL A 31 1.05 20.88 1.12
N TYR A 32 1.14 22.08 1.68
CA TYR A 32 2.40 22.77 1.95
C TYR A 32 2.71 22.68 3.44
N LYS A 33 3.93 22.30 3.79
CA LYS A 33 4.42 22.28 5.17
C LYS A 33 5.82 22.85 5.22
N ILE A 34 6.01 23.83 6.09
CA ILE A 34 7.34 24.35 6.42
C ILE A 34 7.89 23.47 7.55
N LYS A 35 9.09 22.92 7.36
CA LYS A 35 9.85 22.26 8.42
C LYS A 35 10.86 23.24 8.97
N CYS A 36 10.68 23.66 10.21
CA CYS A 36 11.65 24.46 10.93
C CYS A 36 12.66 23.56 11.68
N LYS A 37 13.84 24.11 11.96
CA LYS A 37 14.84 23.55 12.87
C LYS A 37 14.45 23.87 14.32
N GLN A 38 15.19 23.32 15.29
CA GLN A 38 14.96 23.60 16.72
C GLN A 38 15.16 25.08 17.08
N ASP A 39 16.01 25.78 16.33
CA ASP A 39 16.27 27.23 16.45
C ASP A 39 15.17 28.11 15.81
N GLY A 40 14.09 27.53 15.28
CA GLY A 40 13.01 28.25 14.60
C GLY A 40 13.31 28.63 13.15
N THR A 41 14.54 28.46 12.65
CA THR A 41 14.88 28.76 11.26
C THR A 41 14.30 27.71 10.29
N ILE A 42 14.04 28.13 9.06
CA ILE A 42 13.43 27.27 8.06
C ILE A 42 14.46 26.24 7.56
N LYS A 43 14.22 24.96 7.86
CA LYS A 43 15.05 23.85 7.36
C LYS A 43 14.68 23.48 5.93
N ARG A 44 13.38 23.34 5.65
CA ARG A 44 12.90 22.86 4.35
C ARG A 44 11.43 23.21 4.12
N TYR A 45 11.12 23.68 2.92
CA TYR A 45 9.76 23.72 2.39
C TYR A 45 9.39 22.34 1.82
N LYS A 46 8.29 21.75 2.27
CA LYS A 46 7.78 20.46 1.79
C LYS A 46 6.43 20.69 1.12
N ALA A 47 6.34 20.40 -0.18
CA ALA A 47 5.07 20.31 -0.90
C ALA A 47 4.71 18.83 -1.12
N ARG A 48 3.44 18.47 -1.01
CA ARG A 48 2.92 17.16 -1.40
C ARG A 48 1.66 17.34 -2.24
N LEU A 49 1.56 16.60 -3.33
CA LEU A 49 0.32 16.42 -4.06
C LEU A 49 -0.38 15.21 -3.46
N VAL A 50 -1.61 15.38 -3.00
CA VAL A 50 -2.42 14.30 -2.43
C VAL A 50 -3.65 14.16 -3.30
N ALA A 51 -3.87 12.97 -3.85
CA ALA A 51 -5.12 12.66 -4.55
C ALA A 51 -6.29 12.79 -3.56
N LYS A 52 -7.38 13.45 -3.96
CA LYS A 52 -8.65 13.35 -3.24
C LYS A 52 -9.33 12.08 -3.74
N ASP A 53 -9.26 11.05 -2.93
CA ASP A 53 -9.67 9.67 -3.19
C ASP A 53 -11.19 9.43 -3.15
N PHE A 54 -12.00 10.46 -2.86
CA PHE A 54 -13.46 10.37 -2.75
C PHE A 54 -14.22 10.26 -4.08
N THR A 55 -13.55 10.14 -5.22
CA THR A 55 -14.20 10.05 -6.55
C THR A 55 -13.99 8.71 -7.24
N GLN A 56 -13.46 7.69 -6.55
CA GLN A 56 -13.30 6.36 -7.12
C GLN A 56 -14.68 5.71 -7.32
N ILE A 57 -14.95 5.26 -8.54
CA ILE A 57 -16.18 4.54 -8.87
C ILE A 57 -15.87 3.03 -8.84
N GLU A 58 -16.67 2.29 -8.06
CA GLU A 58 -16.61 0.83 -8.00
C GLU A 58 -16.76 0.23 -9.40
N GLY A 59 -15.88 -0.72 -9.76
CA GLY A 59 -15.86 -1.36 -11.08
C GLY A 59 -15.09 -0.63 -12.19
N LEU A 60 -14.78 0.67 -12.06
CA LEU A 60 -14.00 1.42 -13.06
C LEU A 60 -12.56 1.72 -12.62
N ASP A 61 -12.39 2.16 -11.36
CA ASP A 61 -11.09 2.63 -10.84
C ASP A 61 -10.44 1.65 -9.84
N TYR A 62 -11.21 0.68 -9.33
CA TYR A 62 -10.76 -0.32 -8.35
C TYR A 62 -9.83 -1.39 -8.94
N HIS A 63 -9.79 -1.55 -10.27
CA HIS A 63 -8.94 -2.51 -10.96
C HIS A 63 -7.50 -2.02 -11.17
N LYS A 64 -7.20 -0.75 -10.88
CA LYS A 64 -5.81 -0.27 -10.85
C LYS A 64 -5.17 -0.72 -9.55
N THR A 65 -4.35 -1.76 -9.64
CA THR A 65 -3.71 -2.48 -8.54
C THR A 65 -3.04 -1.55 -7.53
N PHE A 66 -3.73 -1.24 -6.43
CA PHE A 66 -3.06 -0.82 -5.22
C PHE A 66 -2.33 -2.04 -4.69
N ALA A 67 -1.00 -1.94 -4.57
CA ALA A 67 -0.18 -3.02 -4.01
C ALA A 67 -0.79 -3.44 -2.67
N HIS A 68 -1.33 -4.66 -2.63
CA HIS A 68 -1.90 -5.20 -1.42
C HIS A 68 -0.75 -5.45 -0.45
N VAL A 69 -0.45 -4.48 0.42
CA VAL A 69 0.54 -4.67 1.47
C VAL A 69 -0.10 -5.59 2.50
N ALA A 70 0.08 -6.90 2.32
CA ALA A 70 -0.29 -7.88 3.32
C ALA A 70 0.41 -7.51 4.63
N LYS A 71 -0.36 -7.12 5.64
CA LYS A 71 0.20 -6.82 6.96
C LYS A 71 0.78 -8.11 7.52
N LEU A 72 1.94 -8.02 8.17
CA LEU A 72 2.59 -9.17 8.81
C LEU A 72 1.65 -9.90 9.79
N VAL A 73 0.70 -9.16 10.39
CA VAL A 73 -0.37 -9.70 11.23
C VAL A 73 -1.22 -10.73 10.47
N THR A 74 -1.63 -10.42 9.24
CA THR A 74 -2.40 -11.33 8.38
C THR A 74 -1.61 -12.60 8.08
N VAL A 75 -0.31 -12.49 7.79
CA VAL A 75 0.58 -13.63 7.55
C VAL A 75 0.71 -14.50 8.81
N ARG A 76 0.88 -13.88 9.98
CA ARG A 76 0.97 -14.59 11.27
C ARG A 76 -0.32 -15.34 11.61
N VAL A 77 -1.48 -14.74 11.38
CA VAL A 77 -2.78 -15.40 11.59
C VAL A 77 -2.91 -16.61 10.66
N LEU A 78 -2.53 -16.47 9.39
CA LEU A 78 -2.58 -17.59 8.45
C LEU A 78 -1.70 -18.76 8.90
N LEU A 79 -0.48 -18.48 9.37
CA LEU A 79 0.45 -19.49 9.89
C LEU A 79 -0.06 -20.15 11.18
N LEU A 80 -0.67 -19.39 12.08
CA LEU A 80 -1.29 -19.91 13.31
C LEU A 80 -2.43 -20.88 12.99
N VAL A 81 -3.32 -20.49 12.08
CA VAL A 81 -4.44 -21.34 11.64
C VAL A 81 -3.92 -22.62 10.99
N ALA A 82 -2.92 -22.51 10.11
CA ALA A 82 -2.29 -23.68 9.50
C ALA A 82 -1.65 -24.60 10.54
N SER A 83 -0.92 -24.05 11.51
CA SER A 83 -0.32 -24.82 12.62
C SER A 83 -1.38 -25.54 13.45
N MET A 84 -2.48 -24.87 13.81
CA MET A 84 -3.56 -25.45 14.60
C MET A 84 -4.22 -26.63 13.88
N ILE A 85 -4.52 -26.47 12.59
CA ILE A 85 -5.11 -27.54 11.76
C ILE A 85 -4.15 -28.73 11.65
N MET A 86 -2.85 -28.48 11.47
CA MET A 86 -1.84 -29.54 11.38
C MET A 86 -1.71 -30.31 12.70
N THR A 87 -1.78 -29.64 13.84
CA THR A 87 -1.77 -30.29 15.17
C THR A 87 -3.01 -31.14 15.39
N LEU A 88 -4.21 -30.63 15.07
CA LEU A 88 -5.45 -31.40 15.20
C LEU A 88 -5.46 -32.63 14.28
N LYS A 89 -4.88 -32.51 13.08
CA LYS A 89 -4.74 -33.64 12.15
C LYS A 89 -3.72 -34.68 12.61
N LYS A 90 -2.71 -34.27 13.37
CA LYS A 90 -1.70 -35.16 13.97
C LYS A 90 -2.29 -35.97 15.12
N GLU A 91 -3.13 -35.36 15.97
CA GLU A 91 -3.81 -36.08 17.06
C GLU A 91 -4.85 -37.08 16.54
N GLY A 92 -5.59 -36.72 15.48
CA GLY A 92 -6.53 -37.66 14.83
C GLY A 92 -5.85 -38.91 14.28
N LYS A 93 -4.64 -38.78 13.70
CA LYS A 93 -3.86 -39.93 13.19
C LYS A 93 -3.17 -40.74 14.28
N GLY A 94 -2.78 -40.11 15.40
CA GLY A 94 -2.11 -40.79 16.51
C GLY A 94 -3.01 -41.81 17.23
N MET A 95 -4.32 -41.55 17.31
CA MET A 95 -5.28 -42.48 17.89
C MET A 95 -5.55 -43.70 17.00
N GLU A 96 -5.61 -43.53 15.67
CA GLU A 96 -5.80 -44.65 14.74
C GLU A 96 -4.62 -45.63 14.75
N THR A 97 -3.39 -45.14 14.96
CA THR A 97 -2.20 -45.99 15.05
C THR A 97 -2.04 -46.71 16.39
N ALA A 98 -2.67 -46.22 17.46
CA ALA A 98 -2.63 -46.84 18.79
C ALA A 98 -3.70 -47.93 18.99
N LEU A 99 -4.76 -47.94 18.17
CA LEU A 99 -5.80 -48.98 18.20
C LEU A 99 -5.47 -50.22 17.35
N LEU A 100 -4.37 -50.18 16.59
CA LEU A 100 -3.92 -51.26 15.70
C LEU A 100 -2.66 -52.01 16.22
N SER A 101 -2.22 -51.78 17.46
CA SER A 101 -1.14 -52.53 18.14
C SER A 101 -1.66 -53.21 19.40
#